data_AF-A0A5C8MSS3-F1
#
_entry.id   AF-A0A5C8MSS3-F1
#
_cell.length_a   1.000
_cell.length_b   1.000
_cell.length_c   1.000
_cell.angle_alpha   90.00
_cell.angle_beta   90.00
_cell.angle_gamma   90.00
#
_symmetry.space_group_name_H-M   'P 1'
#
loop_
_entity.id
_entity.type
_entity.pdbx_description
1 polymer ?
#
loop_
_entity_poly.entity_id
_entity_poly.type
_entity_poly.pdbx_seq_one_letter_code
_entity_poly.pdbx_strand_id
1 'polypeptide(L)'
;MHEVKAPQPKPAPVKQDISIQQVFPLTGLPAEGAVNHRVIAVMVNNHPKARPQSGLQKADIVYEVLAEGDITRLLALYQSEFPKKVGPVRSARDYYIELSNGYHALYVCHGWSPEAKAMLESGTTDYLNGLF
;
A
#
# COMPACT_ATOMS: atom_id res chain seq x y z
N MET A 1 -34.22 -27.34 57.46
CA MET A 1 -34.60 -27.53 56.06
C MET A 1 -33.53 -26.84 55.22
N HIS A 2 -32.68 -27.60 54.51
CA HIS A 2 -31.69 -27.04 53.60
C HIS A 2 -32.21 -27.27 52.19
N GLU A 3 -32.63 -26.20 51.52
CA GLU A 3 -33.05 -26.24 50.12
C GLU A 3 -31.81 -26.47 49.25
N VAL A 4 -31.74 -27.63 48.60
CA VAL A 4 -30.69 -27.92 47.60
C VAL A 4 -31.10 -27.21 46.31
N LYS A 5 -30.43 -26.10 46.02
CA LYS A 5 -30.63 -25.33 44.79
C LYS A 5 -30.11 -26.14 43.60
N ALA A 6 -30.97 -26.43 42.63
CA ALA A 6 -30.61 -27.17 41.42
C ALA A 6 -29.48 -26.45 40.65
N PRO A 7 -28.54 -27.19 40.03
CA PRO A 7 -27.46 -26.61 39.25
C PRO A 7 -28.02 -25.88 38.04
N GLN A 8 -27.58 -24.63 37.83
CA GLN A 8 -27.98 -23.86 36.65
C GLN A 8 -27.40 -24.49 35.38
N PRO A 9 -28.16 -24.48 34.26
CA PRO A 9 -27.65 -24.99 33.00
C PRO A 9 -26.44 -24.17 32.54
N LYS A 10 -25.34 -24.87 32.26
CA LYS A 10 -24.11 -24.29 31.72
C LYS A 10 -24.44 -23.55 30.41
N PRO A 11 -24.03 -22.29 30.21
CA PRO A 11 -24.28 -21.60 28.96
C PRO A 11 -23.71 -22.40 27.79
N ALA A 12 -24.54 -22.69 26.80
CA ALA A 12 -24.09 -23.33 25.57
C ALA A 12 -23.06 -22.40 24.88
N PRO A 13 -22.04 -22.95 24.19
CA PRO A 13 -21.12 -22.13 23.41
C PRO A 13 -21.94 -21.41 22.34
N VAL A 14 -21.93 -20.07 22.39
CA VAL A 14 -22.52 -19.26 21.33
C VAL A 14 -21.69 -19.52 20.08
N LYS A 15 -22.25 -20.21 19.09
CA LYS A 15 -21.68 -20.27 17.74
C LYS A 15 -21.74 -18.85 17.18
N GLN A 16 -20.64 -18.11 17.29
CA GLN A 16 -20.49 -16.87 16.56
C GLN A 16 -20.35 -17.25 15.09
N ASP A 17 -21.36 -16.93 14.28
CA ASP A 17 -21.19 -16.84 12.84
C ASP A 17 -20.21 -15.70 12.58
N ILE A 18 -18.93 -16.03 12.53
CA ILE A 18 -17.90 -15.10 12.07
C ILE A 18 -18.10 -15.02 10.57
N SER A 19 -18.99 -14.14 10.10
CA SER A 19 -18.95 -13.71 8.72
C SER A 19 -17.55 -13.12 8.52
N ILE A 20 -16.68 -13.80 7.76
CA ILE A 20 -15.35 -13.26 7.45
C ILE A 20 -15.59 -12.06 6.55
N GLN A 21 -15.76 -10.88 7.15
CA GLN A 21 -15.77 -9.63 6.44
C GLN A 21 -14.42 -9.51 5.75
N GLN A 22 -14.45 -9.42 4.43
CA GLN A 22 -13.26 -9.16 3.64
C GLN A 22 -12.71 -7.80 4.07
N VAL A 23 -11.38 -7.69 4.14
CA VAL A 23 -10.68 -6.47 4.50
C VAL A 23 -9.66 -6.13 3.43
N PHE A 24 -9.33 -4.85 3.29
CA PHE A 24 -8.23 -4.41 2.45
C PHE A 24 -6.88 -4.80 3.10
N PRO A 25 -6.00 -5.57 2.41
CA PRO A 25 -4.76 -6.08 2.99
C PRO A 25 -3.82 -5.02 3.57
N LEU A 26 -3.77 -3.81 2.99
CA LEU A 26 -2.81 -2.78 3.41
C LEU A 26 -3.33 -1.87 4.53
N THR A 27 -4.64 -1.82 4.75
CA THR A 27 -5.27 -0.92 5.74
C THR A 27 -6.00 -1.65 6.86
N GLY A 28 -6.38 -2.91 6.65
CA GLY A 28 -7.23 -3.67 7.56
C GLY A 28 -8.67 -3.18 7.64
N LEU A 29 -9.07 -2.21 6.81
CA LEU A 29 -10.43 -1.68 6.78
C LEU A 29 -11.38 -2.64 6.07
N PRO A 30 -12.68 -2.67 6.46
CA PRO A 30 -13.68 -3.49 5.78
C PRO A 30 -13.77 -3.16 4.29
N ALA A 31 -13.88 -4.19 3.46
CA ALA A 31 -14.07 -4.08 2.03
C ALA A 31 -15.49 -4.48 1.63
N GLU A 32 -16.09 -3.72 0.72
CA GLU A 32 -17.35 -4.08 0.08
C GLU A 32 -17.07 -5.03 -1.08
N GLY A 33 -17.15 -6.34 -0.81
CA GLY A 33 -16.99 -7.38 -1.82
C GLY A 33 -15.59 -7.98 -1.88
N ALA A 34 -15.25 -8.55 -3.04
CA ALA A 34 -13.98 -9.25 -3.25
C ALA A 34 -12.83 -8.24 -3.42
N VAL A 35 -11.74 -8.45 -2.69
CA VAL A 35 -10.52 -7.64 -2.79
C VAL A 35 -9.48 -8.39 -3.62
N ASN A 36 -9.31 -7.99 -4.88
CA ASN A 36 -8.37 -8.61 -5.81
C ASN A 36 -7.52 -7.57 -6.57
N HIS A 37 -7.49 -6.33 -6.11
CA HIS A 37 -6.71 -5.27 -6.75
C HIS A 37 -5.21 -5.47 -6.49
N ARG A 38 -4.40 -5.36 -7.55
CA ARG A 38 -2.94 -5.29 -7.45
C ARG A 38 -2.53 -3.96 -6.84
N VAL A 39 -1.51 -3.99 -5.96
CA VAL A 39 -0.91 -2.77 -5.41
C VAL A 39 -0.28 -1.95 -6.54
N ILE A 40 -0.51 -0.64 -6.54
CA ILE A 40 0.20 0.30 -7.42
C ILE A 40 1.11 1.16 -6.55
N ALA A 41 2.40 1.12 -6.80
CA ALA A 41 3.40 1.90 -6.07
C ALA A 41 3.90 3.04 -6.95
N VAL A 42 3.65 4.29 -6.55
CA VAL A 42 3.95 5.48 -7.37
C VAL A 42 5.06 6.29 -6.70
N MET A 43 6.12 6.55 -7.47
CA MET A 43 7.15 7.51 -7.07
C MET A 43 6.60 8.94 -7.15
N VAL A 44 6.59 9.64 -6.02
CA VAL A 44 6.05 11.00 -5.91
C VAL A 44 7.13 11.97 -5.42
N ASN A 45 7.18 13.14 -6.04
CA ASN A 45 8.10 14.21 -5.70
C ASN A 45 7.81 14.78 -4.30
N ASN A 46 8.85 15.00 -3.49
CA ASN A 46 8.73 15.74 -2.23
C ASN A 46 9.54 17.04 -2.15
N HIS A 47 10.13 17.48 -3.26
CA HIS A 47 10.77 18.80 -3.33
C HIS A 47 9.76 19.90 -2.93
N PRO A 48 10.14 20.93 -2.15
CA PRO A 48 9.21 21.98 -1.69
C PRO A 48 8.34 22.60 -2.80
N LYS A 49 8.95 22.94 -3.94
CA LYS A 49 8.26 23.45 -5.15
C LYS A 49 7.26 22.49 -5.82
N ALA A 50 7.25 21.21 -5.44
CA ALA A 50 6.33 20.21 -5.98
C ALA A 50 5.08 20.01 -5.10
N ARG A 51 5.00 20.73 -3.98
CA ARG A 51 3.90 20.65 -3.02
C ARG A 51 2.83 21.70 -3.36
N PRO A 52 1.55 21.40 -3.13
CA PRO A 52 1.01 20.14 -2.62
C PRO A 52 0.97 19.03 -3.67
N GLN A 53 1.17 17.77 -3.24
CA GLN A 53 1.02 16.60 -4.09
C GLN A 53 -0.46 16.27 -4.35
N SER A 54 -0.73 15.61 -5.48
CA SER A 54 -2.02 15.03 -5.79
C SER A 54 -2.09 13.56 -5.35
N GLY A 55 -3.19 13.16 -4.73
CA GLY A 55 -3.54 11.75 -4.54
C GLY A 55 -2.92 11.06 -3.31
N LEU A 56 -2.06 11.72 -2.53
CA LEU A 56 -1.45 11.12 -1.33
C LEU A 56 -2.48 10.73 -0.26
N GLN A 57 -3.58 11.47 -0.16
CA GLN A 57 -4.64 11.21 0.82
C GLN A 57 -5.41 9.89 0.58
N LYS A 58 -5.19 9.25 -0.56
CA LYS A 58 -5.78 7.94 -0.92
C LYS A 58 -4.76 6.80 -0.83
N ALA A 59 -3.51 7.09 -0.48
CA ALA A 59 -2.48 6.06 -0.37
C ALA A 59 -2.70 5.29 0.93
N ASP A 60 -2.57 3.96 0.86
CA ASP A 60 -2.66 3.09 2.04
C ASP A 60 -1.37 3.19 2.86
N ILE A 61 -0.24 3.27 2.16
CA ILE A 61 1.10 3.37 2.76
C ILE A 61 1.88 4.44 1.99
N VAL A 62 2.60 5.28 2.72
CA VAL A 62 3.55 6.24 2.14
C VAL A 62 4.90 6.05 2.82
N TYR A 63 5.90 5.70 2.04
CA TYR A 63 7.30 5.70 2.48
C TYR A 63 7.95 7.03 2.10
N GLU A 64 8.60 7.68 3.08
CA GLU A 64 9.48 8.82 2.84
C GLU A 64 10.93 8.40 3.10
N VAL A 65 11.79 8.58 2.09
CA VAL A 65 13.21 8.21 2.16
C VAL A 65 14.04 9.32 1.52
N LEU A 66 15.25 9.54 2.02
CA LEU A 66 16.23 10.45 1.40
C LEU A 66 16.55 9.99 -0.02
N ALA A 67 16.71 10.94 -0.95
CA ALA A 67 16.99 10.62 -2.35
C ALA A 67 18.12 11.45 -2.97
N GLU A 68 18.07 12.78 -2.82
CA GLU A 68 19.04 13.69 -3.45
C GLU A 68 19.47 14.75 -2.45
N GLY A 69 20.68 14.61 -1.90
CA GLY A 69 21.16 15.50 -0.86
C GLY A 69 20.24 15.46 0.37
N ASP A 70 19.66 16.62 0.69
CA ASP A 70 18.71 16.83 1.77
C ASP A 70 17.23 16.65 1.37
N ILE A 71 16.97 16.25 0.11
CA ILE A 71 15.61 16.12 -0.43
C ILE A 71 15.16 14.67 -0.39
N THR A 72 14.01 14.44 0.23
CA THR A 72 13.32 13.15 0.24
C THR A 72 12.45 12.95 -0.99
N ARG A 73 12.07 11.70 -1.25
CA ARG A 73 10.98 11.34 -2.16
C ARG A 73 9.95 10.51 -1.42
N LEU A 74 8.77 10.38 -2.02
CA LEU A 74 7.71 9.53 -1.49
C LEU A 74 7.50 8.33 -2.43
N LEU A 75 7.22 7.17 -1.85
CA LEU A 75 6.63 6.04 -2.55
C LEU A 75 5.24 5.80 -1.95
N ALA A 76 4.21 6.10 -2.74
CA ALA A 76 2.81 5.97 -2.32
C ALA A 76 2.22 4.67 -2.88
N LEU A 77 1.73 3.80 -2.00
CA LEU A 77 1.11 2.52 -2.35
C LEU A 77 -0.41 2.65 -2.29
N TYR A 78 -1.07 2.20 -3.35
CA TYR A 78 -2.52 2.22 -3.52
C TYR A 78 -3.03 0.81 -3.75
N GLN A 79 -3.95 0.35 -2.91
CA GLN A 79 -4.59 -0.95 -3.01
C GLN A 79 -6.08 -0.88 -2.63
N SER A 80 -6.42 -0.15 -1.57
CA SER A 80 -7.80 0.01 -1.11
C SER A 80 -8.57 1.05 -1.93
N GLU A 81 -7.92 2.19 -2.23
CA GLU A 81 -8.47 3.26 -3.04
C GLU A 81 -7.49 3.71 -4.13
N PHE A 82 -8.03 4.02 -5.31
CA PHE A 82 -7.25 4.55 -6.42
C PHE A 82 -7.57 6.04 -6.67
N PRO A 83 -6.55 6.92 -6.73
CA PRO A 83 -6.75 8.32 -7.06
C PRO A 83 -6.99 8.51 -8.56
N LYS A 84 -7.82 9.50 -8.93
CA LYS A 84 -7.95 9.93 -10.34
C LYS A 84 -6.67 10.57 -10.88
N LYS A 85 -5.86 11.17 -10.01
CA LYS A 85 -4.60 11.84 -10.33
C LYS A 85 -3.62 11.68 -9.17
N VAL A 86 -2.39 11.31 -9.48
CA VAL A 86 -1.28 11.17 -8.52
C VAL A 86 -0.02 11.86 -9.07
N GLY A 87 0.75 12.51 -8.19
CA GLY A 87 2.04 13.12 -8.55
C GLY A 87 2.30 14.45 -7.83
N PRO A 88 3.32 15.22 -8.29
CA PRO A 88 4.14 14.98 -9.49
C PRO A 88 4.95 13.70 -9.40
N VAL A 89 4.96 12.89 -10.48
CA VAL A 89 5.72 11.63 -10.52
C VAL A 89 7.22 11.93 -10.61
N ARG A 90 8.05 11.10 -9.96
CA ARG A 90 9.51 11.28 -9.92
C ARG A 90 10.30 10.04 -10.29
N SER A 91 11.61 10.24 -10.41
CA SER A 91 12.53 9.21 -10.84
C SER A 91 12.72 8.12 -9.80
N ALA A 92 12.85 6.90 -10.28
CA ALA A 92 13.08 5.70 -9.49
C ALA A 92 14.46 5.69 -8.80
N ARG A 93 14.52 5.03 -7.65
CA ARG A 93 15.74 4.58 -6.97
C ARG A 93 15.56 3.12 -6.58
N ASP A 94 16.66 2.37 -6.60
CA ASP A 94 16.78 0.95 -6.28
C ASP A 94 16.04 0.56 -4.99
N TYR A 95 16.29 1.25 -3.87
CA TYR A 95 15.64 0.95 -2.60
C TYR A 95 14.11 1.17 -2.61
N TYR A 96 13.57 2.06 -3.44
CA TYR A 96 12.11 2.15 -3.63
C TYR A 96 11.55 1.00 -4.47
N ILE A 97 12.33 0.47 -5.40
CA ILE A 97 11.96 -0.72 -6.18
C ILE A 97 11.92 -1.93 -5.25
N GLU A 98 12.91 -2.08 -4.36
CA GLU A 98 12.91 -3.13 -3.34
C GLU A 98 11.68 -3.05 -2.42
N LEU A 99 11.36 -1.86 -1.92
CA LEU A 99 10.15 -1.63 -1.13
C LEU A 99 8.89 -2.03 -1.91
N SER A 100 8.78 -1.60 -3.17
CA SER A 100 7.64 -1.94 -4.06
C SER A 100 7.52 -3.45 -4.31
N ASN A 101 8.63 -4.14 -4.48
CA ASN A 101 8.67 -5.59 -4.71
C ASN A 101 8.17 -6.39 -3.51
N GLY A 102 8.36 -5.88 -2.28
CA GLY A 102 7.77 -6.47 -1.07
C GLY A 102 6.24 -6.58 -1.12
N TYR A 103 5.58 -5.80 -1.98
CA TYR A 103 4.13 -5.82 -2.18
C TYR A 103 3.70 -6.39 -3.54
N HIS A 104 4.65 -6.90 -4.34
CA HIS A 104 4.40 -7.30 -5.73
C HIS A 104 3.66 -6.21 -6.54
N ALA A 105 3.96 -4.95 -6.24
CA ALA A 105 3.24 -3.82 -6.80
C ALA A 105 3.65 -3.54 -8.25
N LEU A 106 2.73 -2.97 -9.02
CA LEU A 106 3.07 -2.30 -10.27
C LEU A 106 3.79 -0.98 -9.93
N TYR A 107 5.05 -0.84 -10.35
CA TYR A 107 5.88 0.30 -10.00
C TYR A 107 5.78 1.44 -11.03
N VAL A 108 5.41 2.64 -10.61
CA VAL A 108 5.20 3.79 -11.50
C VAL A 108 6.22 4.87 -11.20
N CYS A 109 6.96 5.31 -12.22
CA CYS A 109 8.01 6.31 -12.09
C CYS A 109 8.11 7.21 -13.33
N HIS A 110 8.97 8.24 -13.25
CA HIS A 110 9.34 9.09 -14.38
C HIS A 110 10.85 9.31 -14.36
N GLY A 111 11.57 8.53 -15.17
CA GLY A 111 13.02 8.41 -15.13
C GLY A 111 13.53 7.55 -13.97
N TRP A 112 14.85 7.40 -13.87
CA TRP A 112 15.52 6.49 -12.94
C TRP A 112 16.98 6.90 -12.71
N SER A 113 17.56 6.40 -11.62
CA SER A 113 19.02 6.29 -11.47
C SER A 113 19.58 5.14 -12.31
N PRO A 114 20.91 5.08 -12.55
CA PRO A 114 21.53 3.96 -13.26
C PRO A 114 21.22 2.59 -12.64
N GLU A 115 21.24 2.50 -11.32
CA GLU A 115 20.99 1.26 -10.56
C GLU A 115 19.52 0.85 -10.69
N ALA A 116 18.60 1.81 -10.51
CA ALA A 116 17.17 1.56 -10.70
C ALA A 116 16.85 1.12 -12.14
N LYS A 117 17.52 1.70 -13.14
CA LYS A 117 17.38 1.27 -14.53
C LYS A 117 17.76 -0.20 -14.70
N ALA A 118 18.94 -0.59 -14.21
CA ALA A 118 19.41 -1.96 -14.31
C ALA A 118 18.46 -2.95 -13.62
N MET A 119 17.90 -2.59 -12.46
CA MET A 119 16.91 -3.42 -11.76
C MET A 119 15.62 -3.57 -12.56
N LEU A 120 15.05 -2.47 -13.06
CA LEU A 120 13.78 -2.52 -13.81
C LEU A 120 13.92 -3.26 -15.14
N GLU A 121 15.04 -3.07 -15.85
CA GLU A 121 15.32 -3.74 -17.12
C GLU A 121 15.68 -5.22 -16.95
N SER A 122 16.01 -5.69 -15.74
CA SER A 122 16.22 -7.12 -15.48
C SER A 122 14.95 -7.97 -15.59
N GLY A 123 13.77 -7.33 -15.56
CA GLY A 123 12.47 -7.99 -15.70
C GLY A 123 11.89 -8.55 -14.39
N THR A 124 12.50 -8.27 -13.23
CA THR A 124 11.99 -8.74 -11.93
C THR A 124 10.82 -7.92 -11.38
N THR A 125 10.58 -6.74 -11.93
CA THR A 125 9.57 -5.77 -11.45
C THR A 125 8.74 -5.29 -12.63
N ASP A 126 7.43 -5.44 -12.55
CA ASP A 126 6.53 -4.80 -13.52
C ASP A 126 6.50 -3.30 -13.25
N TYR A 127 6.72 -2.49 -14.30
CA TYR A 127 6.78 -1.05 -14.14
C TYR A 127 6.17 -0.27 -15.30
N LEU A 128 5.82 0.99 -15.02
CA LEU A 128 5.47 2.02 -15.98
C LEU A 128 6.41 3.21 -15.78
N ASN A 129 7.08 3.63 -16.85
CA ASN A 129 7.95 4.80 -16.81
C ASN A 129 7.41 5.89 -17.74
N GLY A 130 7.13 7.07 -17.19
CA GLY A 130 6.62 8.21 -17.95
C GLY A 130 7.58 8.83 -18.97
N LEU A 131 8.70 8.17 -19.30
CA LEU A 131 9.60 8.54 -20.38
C LEU A 131 9.19 8.00 -21.76
N PHE A 132 8.31 6.99 -21.83
CA PHE A 132 7.86 6.35 -23.07
C PHE A 132 6.43 5.84 -22.99
#